data_AF-A0A345EDB5-F1
#
_entry.id   AF-A0A345EDB5-F1
#
_cell.length_a   1.000
_cell.length_b   1.000
_cell.length_c   1.000
_cell.angle_alpha   90.00
_cell.angle_beta   90.00
_cell.angle_gamma   90.00
#
_symmetry.space_group_name_H-M   'P 1'
#
loop_
_entity.id
_entity.type
_entity.pdbx_description
1 polymer ?
#
loop_
_entity_poly.entity_id
_entity_poly.type
_entity_poly.pdbx_seq_one_letter_code
_entity_poly.pdbx_strand_id
1 'polypeptide(L)'
;MIDQSRRAMETGIDAQRAAVETWFGSFESAKSVQKSGVTLSKTAIEAYLDGLKSVFPEESVAELEAAVDEQFEAADEIHEDAWQSFLEGLDEAEATYDEMTEMQLELLAESFDAFEQLQSDAAETTEEVVASAEELAESA
;
A
#
# COMPACT_ATOMS: atom_id res chain seq x y z
N MET A 1 -6.69 -24.20 20.01
CA MET A 1 -5.36 -23.65 19.63
C MET A 1 -5.29 -23.32 18.15
N ILE A 2 -5.89 -24.14 17.28
CA ILE A 2 -5.98 -23.89 15.84
C ILE A 2 -6.67 -22.55 15.54
N ASP A 3 -7.84 -22.28 16.13
CA ASP A 3 -8.52 -20.97 16.03
C ASP A 3 -7.64 -19.77 16.41
N GLN A 4 -6.84 -19.91 17.46
CA GLN A 4 -5.96 -18.84 17.93
C GLN A 4 -4.80 -18.63 16.95
N SER A 5 -4.26 -19.71 16.39
CA SER A 5 -3.23 -19.65 15.35
C SER A 5 -3.78 -19.02 14.07
N ARG A 6 -5.00 -19.42 13.64
CA ARG A 6 -5.71 -18.87 12.48
C ARG A 6 -5.87 -17.36 12.62
N ARG A 7 -6.49 -16.89 13.72
CA ARG A 7 -6.68 -15.45 13.96
C ARG A 7 -5.36 -14.68 14.06
N ALA A 8 -4.33 -15.26 14.67
CA ALA A 8 -3.03 -14.61 14.77
C ALA A 8 -2.37 -14.43 13.39
N MET A 9 -2.52 -15.41 12.49
CA MET A 9 -2.02 -15.31 11.12
C MET A 9 -2.83 -14.31 10.29
N GLU A 10 -4.17 -14.37 10.33
CA GLU A 10 -5.06 -13.42 9.66
C GLU A 10 -4.74 -11.97 10.09
N THR A 11 -4.67 -11.72 11.40
CA THR A 11 -4.31 -10.40 11.95
C THR A 11 -2.92 -9.95 11.50
N GLY A 12 -1.95 -10.86 11.42
CA GLY A 12 -0.59 -10.55 10.98
C GLY A 12 -0.52 -10.18 9.51
N ILE A 13 -1.36 -10.77 8.68
CA ILE A 13 -1.48 -10.45 7.25
C ILE A 13 -2.21 -9.12 7.06
N ASP A 14 -3.32 -8.90 7.77
CA ASP A 14 -4.04 -7.61 7.73
C ASP A 14 -3.15 -6.45 8.17
N ALA A 15 -2.31 -6.66 9.19
CA ALA A 15 -1.34 -5.66 9.63
C ALA A 15 -0.28 -5.36 8.55
N GLN A 16 0.15 -6.36 7.78
CA GLN A 16 1.07 -6.15 6.66
C GLN A 16 0.39 -5.40 5.52
N ARG A 17 -0.86 -5.76 5.18
CA ARG A 17 -1.68 -5.07 4.19
C ARG A 17 -1.84 -3.59 4.52
N ALA A 18 -2.30 -3.28 5.72
CA ALA A 18 -2.46 -1.88 6.16
C ALA A 18 -1.15 -1.08 6.14
N ALA A 19 0.00 -1.71 6.45
CA ALA A 19 1.30 -1.06 6.39
C ALA A 19 1.72 -0.74 4.94
N VAL A 20 1.42 -1.64 4.00
CA VAL A 20 1.69 -1.46 2.57
C VAL A 20 0.78 -0.40 1.96
N GLU A 21 -0.53 -0.44 2.22
CA GLU A 21 -1.50 0.60 1.82
C GLU A 21 -1.06 1.98 2.33
N THR A 22 -0.63 2.07 3.60
CA THR A 22 -0.10 3.32 4.18
C THR A 22 1.15 3.80 3.46
N TRP A 23 2.05 2.88 3.08
CA TRP A 23 3.25 3.22 2.33
C TRP A 23 2.92 3.71 0.92
N PHE A 24 1.96 3.10 0.22
CA PHE A 24 1.47 3.57 -1.07
C PHE A 24 0.84 4.97 -0.98
N GLY A 25 -0.08 5.19 -0.03
CA GLY A 25 -0.68 6.50 0.22
C GLY A 25 0.32 7.60 0.61
N SER A 26 1.52 7.23 1.09
CA SER A 26 2.58 8.20 1.40
C SER A 26 3.13 8.90 0.15
N PHE A 27 3.02 8.29 -1.04
CA PHE A 27 3.50 8.90 -2.29
C PHE A 27 2.63 10.04 -2.77
N GLU A 28 1.30 9.97 -2.57
CA GLU A 28 0.42 11.12 -2.82
C GLU A 28 0.76 12.31 -1.92
N SER A 29 1.05 12.01 -0.64
CA SER A 29 1.53 13.02 0.30
C SER A 29 2.86 13.63 -0.17
N ALA A 30 3.80 12.82 -0.67
CA ALA A 30 5.06 13.29 -1.23
C ALA A 30 4.87 14.20 -2.45
N LYS A 31 3.96 13.85 -3.38
CA LYS A 31 3.56 14.69 -4.51
C LYS A 31 3.07 16.06 -4.03
N SER A 32 2.17 16.09 -3.03
CA SER A 32 1.62 17.34 -2.51
C SER A 32 2.68 18.27 -1.89
N VAL A 33 3.64 17.70 -1.17
CA VAL A 33 4.74 18.43 -0.54
C VAL A 33 5.69 18.98 -1.60
N GLN A 34 6.01 18.18 -2.62
CA GLN A 34 6.83 18.62 -3.75
C GLN A 34 6.18 19.76 -4.52
N LYS A 35 4.87 19.67 -4.82
CA LYS A 35 4.10 20.74 -5.46
C LYS A 35 4.13 22.03 -4.64
N SER A 36 3.88 21.92 -3.34
CA SER A 36 3.93 23.05 -2.40
C SER A 36 5.32 23.72 -2.37
N GLY A 37 6.39 22.93 -2.40
CA GLY A 37 7.77 23.44 -2.44
C GLY A 37 8.10 24.17 -3.74
N VAL A 38 7.61 23.67 -4.89
CA VAL A 38 7.76 24.33 -6.19
C VAL A 38 7.02 25.65 -6.21
N THR A 39 5.76 25.68 -5.77
CA THR A 39 4.97 26.92 -5.67
C THR A 39 5.67 27.95 -4.77
N LEU A 40 6.19 27.53 -3.61
CA LEU A 40 6.93 28.42 -2.71
C LEU A 40 8.18 28.99 -3.39
N SER A 41 8.91 28.17 -4.13
CA SER A 41 10.12 28.60 -4.86
C SER A 41 9.77 29.60 -5.96
N LYS A 42 8.68 29.35 -6.70
CA LYS A 42 8.14 30.29 -7.71
C LYS A 42 7.83 31.65 -7.06
N THR A 43 7.05 31.66 -5.98
CA THR A 43 6.70 32.89 -5.25
C THR A 43 7.93 33.64 -4.73
N ALA A 44 8.97 32.92 -4.26
CA ALA A 44 10.19 33.56 -3.80
C ALA A 44 10.96 34.24 -4.96
N ILE A 45 10.98 33.62 -6.15
CA ILE A 45 11.60 34.20 -7.34
C ILE A 45 10.81 35.41 -7.82
N GLU A 46 9.49 35.31 -7.90
CA GLU A 46 8.61 36.44 -8.26
C GLU A 46 8.83 37.64 -7.32
N ALA A 47 8.87 37.40 -6.01
CA ALA A 47 9.15 38.46 -5.03
C ALA A 47 10.54 39.08 -5.20
N TYR A 48 11.54 38.28 -5.59
CA TYR A 48 12.87 38.79 -5.90
C TYR A 48 12.86 39.66 -7.17
N LEU A 49 12.16 39.23 -8.22
CA LEU A 49 12.00 39.99 -9.46
C LEU A 49 11.26 41.31 -9.23
N ASP A 50 10.20 41.30 -8.44
CA ASP A 50 9.46 42.51 -8.08
C ASP A 50 10.36 43.56 -7.40
N GLY A 51 11.27 43.13 -6.52
CA GLY A 51 12.28 43.99 -5.92
C GLY A 51 13.23 44.66 -6.94
N LEU A 52 13.50 44.01 -8.06
CA LEU A 52 14.36 44.55 -9.13
C LEU A 52 13.68 45.69 -9.92
N LYS A 53 12.34 45.83 -9.86
CA LYS A 53 11.62 46.95 -10.49
C LYS A 53 12.04 48.31 -9.93
N SER A 54 12.64 48.34 -8.74
CA SER A 54 13.20 49.57 -8.15
C SER A 54 14.51 50.04 -8.81
N VAL A 55 15.20 49.16 -9.55
CA VAL A 55 16.52 49.41 -10.14
C VAL A 55 16.51 49.31 -11.67
N PHE A 56 15.63 48.48 -12.23
CA PHE A 56 15.52 48.23 -13.67
C PHE A 56 14.16 48.71 -14.22
N PRO A 57 14.06 48.99 -15.53
CA PRO A 57 12.79 49.28 -16.18
C PRO A 57 11.78 48.14 -15.96
N GLU A 58 10.54 48.48 -15.63
CA GLU A 58 9.48 47.51 -15.35
C GLU A 58 9.26 46.53 -16.52
N GLU A 59 9.37 46.99 -17.76
CA GLU A 59 9.23 46.15 -18.96
C GLU A 59 10.26 45.02 -19.01
N SER A 60 11.52 45.31 -18.67
CA SER A 60 12.58 44.30 -18.65
C SER A 60 12.40 43.28 -17.52
N VAL A 61 11.81 43.70 -16.41
CA VAL A 61 11.48 42.79 -15.30
C VAL A 61 10.26 41.93 -15.64
N ALA A 62 9.24 42.51 -16.28
CA ALA A 62 8.03 41.80 -16.69
C ALA A 62 8.33 40.70 -17.73
N GLU A 63 9.26 40.93 -18.65
CA GLU A 63 9.73 39.89 -19.58
C GLU A 63 10.40 38.72 -18.84
N LEU A 64 11.16 39.01 -17.78
CA LEU A 64 11.81 38.00 -16.96
C LEU A 64 10.81 37.25 -16.07
N GLU A 65 9.80 37.93 -15.52
CA GLU A 65 8.68 37.33 -14.79
C GLU A 65 7.92 36.34 -15.70
N ALA A 66 7.57 36.77 -16.92
CA ALA A 66 6.89 35.91 -17.89
C ALA A 66 7.73 34.68 -18.28
N ALA A 67 9.04 34.85 -18.46
CA ALA A 67 9.93 33.72 -18.74
C ALA A 67 10.03 32.75 -17.55
N VAL A 68 10.03 33.25 -16.31
CA VAL A 68 9.98 32.40 -15.11
C VAL A 68 8.66 31.64 -15.05
N ASP A 69 7.54 32.31 -15.30
CA ASP A 69 6.21 31.69 -15.31
C ASP A 69 6.13 30.54 -16.31
N GLU A 70 6.55 30.76 -17.55
CA GLU A 70 6.55 29.76 -18.62
C GLU A 70 7.40 28.53 -18.23
N GLN A 71 8.57 28.75 -17.61
CA GLN A 71 9.45 27.65 -17.19
C GLN A 71 8.86 26.84 -16.03
N PHE A 72 8.19 27.49 -15.07
CA PHE A 72 7.51 26.79 -13.99
C PHE A 72 6.27 26.03 -14.48
N GLU A 73 5.51 26.59 -15.41
CA GLU A 73 4.36 25.92 -16.03
C GLU A 73 4.81 24.67 -16.80
N ALA A 74 5.83 24.80 -17.65
CA ALA A 74 6.40 23.65 -18.38
C ALA A 74 6.94 22.57 -17.42
N ALA A 75 7.57 22.97 -16.31
CA ALA A 75 8.03 22.03 -15.30
C ALA A 75 6.87 21.35 -14.55
N ASP A 76 5.80 22.08 -14.22
CA ASP A 76 4.61 21.54 -13.54
C ASP A 76 3.89 20.53 -14.44
N GLU A 77 3.72 20.82 -15.74
CA GLU A 77 3.12 19.87 -16.70
C GLU A 77 3.91 18.55 -16.77
N ILE A 78 5.24 18.63 -16.96
CA ILE A 78 6.09 17.43 -17.01
C ILE A 78 6.02 16.64 -15.70
N HIS A 79 6.01 17.34 -14.55
CA HIS A 79 5.91 16.71 -13.25
C HIS A 79 4.53 16.06 -13.02
N GLU A 80 3.45 16.73 -13.39
CA GLU A 80 2.09 16.24 -13.23
C GLU A 80 1.89 14.95 -14.02
N ASP A 81 2.33 14.91 -15.28
CA ASP A 81 2.28 13.72 -16.14
C ASP A 81 3.13 12.56 -15.59
N ALA A 82 4.35 12.87 -15.12
CA ALA A 82 5.24 11.86 -14.54
C ALA A 82 4.67 11.28 -13.24
N TRP A 83 4.11 12.12 -12.36
CA TRP A 83 3.47 11.69 -11.14
C TRP A 83 2.19 10.91 -11.40
N GLN A 84 1.37 11.33 -12.37
CA GLN A 84 0.18 10.58 -12.74
C GLN A 84 0.55 9.19 -13.23
N SER A 85 1.50 9.08 -14.15
CA SER A 85 1.98 7.78 -14.65
C SER A 85 2.55 6.90 -13.53
N PHE A 86 3.26 7.51 -12.57
CA PHE A 86 3.80 6.80 -11.41
C PHE A 86 2.70 6.33 -10.46
N LEU A 87 1.73 7.18 -10.13
CA LEU A 87 0.63 6.85 -9.23
C LEU A 87 -0.30 5.78 -9.83
N GLU A 88 -0.61 5.86 -11.13
CA GLU A 88 -1.36 4.81 -11.83
C GLU A 88 -0.65 3.45 -11.75
N GLY A 89 0.68 3.43 -11.90
CA GLY A 89 1.48 2.21 -11.71
C GLY A 89 1.54 1.72 -10.26
N LEU A 90 1.45 2.63 -9.28
CA LEU A 90 1.34 2.25 -7.87
C LEU A 90 -0.03 1.65 -7.55
N ASP A 91 -1.12 2.23 -8.07
CA ASP A 91 -2.47 1.71 -7.88
C ASP A 91 -2.59 0.28 -8.45
N GLU A 92 -1.99 0.02 -9.61
CA GLU A 92 -1.93 -1.34 -10.20
C GLU A 92 -1.12 -2.30 -9.33
N ALA A 93 0.00 -1.82 -8.74
CA ALA A 93 0.82 -2.62 -7.84
C ALA A 93 0.11 -2.91 -6.50
N GLU A 94 -0.64 -1.94 -5.96
CA GLU A 94 -1.47 -2.10 -4.77
C GLU A 94 -2.58 -3.13 -5.01
N ALA A 95 -3.32 -3.00 -6.12
CA ALA A 95 -4.35 -3.97 -6.49
C ALA A 95 -3.79 -5.39 -6.65
N THR A 96 -2.62 -5.53 -7.27
CA THR A 96 -1.93 -6.82 -7.41
C THR A 96 -1.53 -7.38 -6.04
N TYR A 97 -1.00 -6.53 -5.16
CA TYR A 97 -0.59 -6.94 -3.81
C TYR A 97 -1.80 -7.39 -2.97
N ASP A 98 -2.92 -6.70 -3.07
CA ASP A 98 -4.18 -7.06 -2.42
C ASP A 98 -4.69 -8.43 -2.89
N GLU A 99 -4.74 -8.65 -4.21
CA GLU A 99 -5.15 -9.94 -4.79
C GLU A 99 -4.25 -11.09 -4.31
N MET A 100 -2.93 -10.88 -4.30
CA MET A 100 -1.97 -11.87 -3.79
C MET A 100 -2.18 -12.17 -2.30
N THR A 101 -2.46 -11.14 -1.51
CA THR A 101 -2.67 -11.25 -0.06
C THR A 101 -3.97 -12.01 0.24
N GLU A 102 -5.04 -11.73 -0.51
CA GLU A 102 -6.31 -12.45 -0.41
C GLU A 102 -6.15 -13.93 -0.77
N MET A 103 -5.42 -14.23 -1.86
CA MET A 103 -5.09 -15.61 -2.23
C MET A 103 -4.32 -16.33 -1.11
N GLN A 104 -3.40 -15.64 -0.46
CA GLN A 104 -2.62 -16.21 0.64
C GLN A 104 -3.48 -16.48 1.88
N LEU A 105 -4.44 -15.60 2.19
CA LEU A 105 -5.42 -15.81 3.25
C LEU A 105 -6.34 -17.01 2.96
N GLU A 106 -6.80 -17.15 1.72
CA GLU A 106 -7.64 -18.26 1.29
C GLU A 106 -6.90 -19.60 1.41
N LEU A 107 -5.67 -19.68 0.90
CA LEU A 107 -4.82 -20.89 1.03
C LEU A 107 -4.54 -21.25 2.50
N LEU A 108 -4.34 -20.25 3.35
CA LEU A 108 -4.16 -20.47 4.80
C LEU A 108 -5.44 -21.00 5.44
N ALA A 109 -6.59 -20.43 5.09
CA ALA A 109 -7.88 -20.90 5.58
C ALA A 109 -8.14 -22.37 5.19
N GLU A 110 -7.95 -22.71 3.91
CA GLU A 110 -8.06 -24.09 3.42
C GLU A 110 -7.11 -25.04 4.15
N SER A 111 -5.89 -24.59 4.43
CA SER A 111 -4.89 -25.39 5.15
C SER A 111 -5.32 -25.67 6.61
N PHE A 112 -5.93 -24.70 7.29
CA PHE A 112 -6.48 -24.90 8.63
C PHE A 112 -7.66 -25.87 8.61
N ASP A 113 -8.57 -25.73 7.65
CA ASP A 113 -9.74 -26.60 7.53
C ASP A 113 -9.32 -28.05 7.24
N ALA A 114 -8.34 -28.25 6.35
CA ALA A 114 -7.76 -29.56 6.09
C ALA A 114 -7.11 -30.18 7.34
N PHE A 115 -6.43 -29.37 8.17
CA PHE A 115 -5.82 -29.82 9.41
C PHE A 115 -6.87 -30.22 10.46
N GLU A 116 -7.96 -29.47 10.58
CA GLU A 116 -9.08 -29.80 11.47
C GLU A 116 -9.76 -31.10 11.06
N GLN A 117 -9.99 -31.30 9.76
CA GLN A 117 -10.55 -32.53 9.23
C GLN A 117 -9.66 -33.74 9.54
N LEU A 118 -8.35 -33.63 9.33
CA LEU A 118 -7.39 -34.68 9.66
C LEU A 118 -7.39 -35.04 11.16
N GLN A 119 -7.55 -34.04 12.03
CA GLN A 119 -7.65 -34.26 13.47
C GLN A 119 -8.95 -34.97 13.85
N SER A 120 -10.07 -34.59 13.23
CA SER A 120 -11.37 -35.24 13.43
C SER A 120 -11.32 -36.70 13.01
N ASP A 121 -10.81 -37.00 11.82
CA ASP A 121 -10.69 -38.36 11.29
C ASP A 121 -9.79 -39.24 12.17
N ALA A 122 -8.69 -38.68 12.69
CA ALA A 122 -7.78 -39.37 13.60
C ALA A 122 -8.44 -39.67 14.96
N ALA A 123 -9.27 -38.75 15.47
CA ALA A 123 -10.01 -38.95 16.71
C ALA A 123 -11.04 -40.07 16.56
N GLU A 124 -11.85 -40.04 15.49
CA GLU A 124 -12.85 -41.08 15.19
C GLU A 124 -12.19 -42.45 15.01
N THR A 125 -11.09 -42.53 14.23
CA THR A 125 -10.32 -43.77 14.06
C THR A 125 -9.80 -44.30 15.40
N THR A 126 -9.35 -43.42 16.29
CA THR A 126 -8.85 -43.82 17.61
C THR A 126 -9.98 -44.36 18.48
N GLU A 127 -11.16 -43.72 18.46
CA GLU A 127 -12.35 -44.17 19.17
C GLU A 127 -12.83 -45.55 18.66
N GLU A 128 -12.86 -45.78 17.35
CA GLU A 128 -13.20 -47.08 16.76
C GLU A 128 -12.21 -48.19 17.18
N VAL A 129 -10.92 -47.89 17.18
CA VAL A 129 -9.87 -48.84 17.60
C VAL A 129 -10.01 -49.19 19.09
N VAL A 130 -10.29 -48.21 19.94
CA VAL A 130 -10.52 -48.44 21.37
C VAL A 130 -11.77 -49.29 21.59
N ALA A 131 -12.89 -48.95 20.97
CA ALA A 131 -14.13 -49.72 21.08
C ALA A 131 -13.94 -51.18 20.62
N SER A 132 -13.23 -51.39 19.51
CA SER A 132 -12.89 -52.72 19.01
C SER A 132 -12.02 -53.52 19.98
N ALA A 133 -11.07 -52.86 20.64
CA ALA A 133 -10.20 -53.49 21.64
C ALA A 133 -10.97 -53.87 22.92
N GLU A 134 -11.91 -53.04 23.35
CA GLU A 134 -12.78 -53.30 24.50
C GLU A 134 -13.72 -54.49 24.24
N GLU A 135 -14.35 -54.58 23.06
CA GLU A 135 -15.21 -55.71 22.68
C GLU A 135 -14.43 -57.03 22.66
N LEU A 136 -13.18 -57.02 22.17
CA LEU A 136 -12.31 -58.20 22.20
C LEU A 136 -11.91 -58.61 23.62
N ALA A 137 -11.75 -57.65 24.53
CA ALA A 137 -11.41 -57.92 25.93
C ALA A 137 -12.61 -58.46 26.73
N GLU A 138 -13.84 -58.01 26.44
CA GLU A 138 -15.07 -58.53 27.06
C GLU A 138 -15.49 -59.91 26.53
N SER A 139 -15.06 -60.28 25.33
CA SER A 139 -15.36 -61.58 24.70
C SER A 139 -14.34 -62.69 24.99
N ALA A 140 -13.26 -62.40 25.74
CA ALA A 140 -12.20 -63.32 26.16
C ALA A 140 -12.36 -63.80 27.62
#